data_AF-A0A947BX58-F1
#
_entry.id   AF-A0A947BX58-F1
#
_cell.length_a   1.000
_cell.length_b   1.000
_cell.length_c   1.000
_cell.angle_alpha   90.00
_cell.angle_beta   90.00
_cell.angle_gamma   90.00
#
_symmetry.space_group_name_H-M   'P 1'
#
loop_
_entity.id
_entity.type
_entity.pdbx_description
1 polymer ?
#
loop_
_entity_poly.entity_id
_entity_poly.type
_entity_poly.pdbx_seq_one_letter_code
_entity_poly.pdbx_strand_id
1 'polypeptide(L)' 'MQGGREALTKPLFDENPVTLQVLGICSALAITNSLYSALIMSLCLTSVLAFSNVSISLIRKHLPNSVRIIVQVTI' A
#
# COMPACT_ATOMS: atom_id res chain seq x y z
N MET A 1 -0.31 29.45 -19.47
CA MET A 1 -0.27 28.17 -20.20
C MET A 1 0.84 27.32 -19.61
N GLN A 2 0.56 26.55 -18.55
CA GLN A 2 1.49 25.57 -17.98
C GLN A 2 0.83 24.20 -18.08
N GLY A 3 1.36 23.37 -18.98
CA GLY A 3 0.82 22.05 -19.27
C GLY A 3 0.99 21.12 -18.08
N GLY A 4 -0.13 20.68 -17.49
CA GLY A 4 -0.17 19.85 -16.28
C GLY A 4 0.49 18.46 -16.37
N ARG A 5 1.13 18.12 -17.49
CA ARG A 5 1.86 16.86 -17.66
C ARG A 5 3.29 16.88 -17.13
N GLU A 6 3.94 18.05 -17.07
CA GLU A 6 5.36 18.13 -16.71
C GLU A 6 5.61 18.40 -15.21
N ALA A 7 4.60 18.94 -14.50
CA ALA A 7 4.65 19.14 -13.05
C ALA A 7 4.42 17.84 -12.24
N LEU A 8 3.85 16.81 -12.88
CA LEU A 8 3.55 15.51 -12.24
C LEU A 8 4.65 14.48 -12.46
N THR A 9 5.37 14.51 -13.59
CA THR A 9 6.38 13.51 -13.93
C THR A 9 7.73 13.75 -13.23
N LYS A 10 8.14 15.01 -13.07
CA LYS A 10 9.42 15.38 -12.45
C LYS A 10 9.55 14.96 -10.97
N PRO A 11 8.56 15.16 -10.08
CA PRO A 11 8.69 14.75 -8.67
C PRO A 11 8.35 13.27 -8.40
N LEU A 12 7.73 12.55 -9.34
CA LEU A 12 7.39 11.13 -9.16
C LEU A 12 8.54 10.17 -9.48
N PHE A 13 9.41 10.57 -10.41
CA PHE A 13 10.49 9.73 -10.93
C PHE A 13 11.87 10.11 -10.38
N ASP A 14 12.14 11.41 -10.15
CA ASP A 14 13.48 11.86 -9.72
C ASP A 14 13.60 12.01 -8.19
N GLU A 15 12.50 12.33 -7.49
CA GLU A 15 12.52 12.72 -6.06
C GLU A 15 11.69 11.79 -5.14
N ASN A 16 11.08 10.73 -5.67
CA ASN A 16 10.28 9.82 -4.85
C ASN A 16 11.03 8.52 -4.54
N PRO A 17 11.64 8.38 -3.34
CA PRO A 17 12.37 7.18 -2.94
C PRO A 17 11.50 5.90 -2.94
N VAL A 18 10.16 6.02 -2.94
CA VAL A 18 9.23 4.88 -3.05
C VAL A 18 9.29 4.23 -4.44
N THR A 19 9.48 5.03 -5.50
CA THR A 19 9.59 4.54 -6.87
C THR A 19 10.93 3.83 -7.10
N LEU A 20 12.02 4.37 -6.54
CA LEU A 20 13.36 3.79 -6.64
C LEU A 20 13.52 2.53 -5.78
N GLN A 21 12.89 2.46 -4.61
CA GLN A 21 13.02 1.32 -3.69
C GLN A 21 12.05 0.17 -4.01
N VAL A 22 11.17 0.35 -5.00
CA VAL A 22 10.16 -0.63 -5.43
C VAL A 22 9.42 -1.19 -4.20
N LEU A 23 8.76 -0.31 -3.44
CA LEU A 23 7.98 -0.68 -2.26
C LEU A 23 6.89 -1.69 -2.65
N GLY A 24 7.19 -2.98 -2.53
CA GLY A 24 6.32 -4.09 -2.98
C GLY A 24 7.00 -5.20 -3.80
N ILE A 25 8.27 -5.04 -4.20
CA ILE A 25 8.99 -6.04 -5.00
C ILE A 25 9.16 -7.38 -4.28
N CYS A 26 9.39 -7.36 -2.97
CA CYS A 26 9.62 -8.55 -2.16
C CYS A 26 8.44 -9.54 -2.23
N SER A 27 7.22 -9.04 -2.03
CA SER A 27 6.01 -9.86 -2.09
C SER A 27 5.73 -10.37 -3.50
N ALA A 28 6.02 -9.58 -4.54
CA ALA A 28 5.83 -9.94 -5.95
C ALA A 28 6.85 -10.97 -6.46
N LEU A 29 8.10 -10.94 -5.99
CA LEU A 29 9.11 -11.95 -6.34
C LEU A 29 8.85 -13.27 -5.62
N ALA A 30 8.37 -13.23 -4.37
CA ALA A 30 8.13 -14.42 -3.55
C ALA A 30 6.98 -15.32 -4.07
N ILE A 31 5.98 -14.72 -4.70
CA ILE A 31 4.73 -15.37 -5.13
C ILE A 31 4.83 -16.08 -6.50
N THR A 32 5.91 -15.87 -7.25
CA THR A 32 6.11 -16.43 -8.62
C THR A 32 6.37 -17.94 -8.65
N ASN A 33 6.71 -18.57 -7.51
CA ASN A 33 7.08 -19.99 -7.45
C ASN A 33 5.87 -20.94 -7.63
N SER A 34 4.64 -20.49 -7.34
CA SER A 34 3.46 -21.35 -7.42
C SER A 34 2.17 -20.56 -7.56
N LEU A 35 1.44 -20.80 -8.66
CA LEU A 35 0.14 -20.19 -8.94
C LEU A 35 -0.91 -20.47 -7.85
N TYR A 36 -0.87 -21.65 -7.23
CA TYR A 36 -1.76 -22.02 -6.14
C TYR A 36 -1.56 -21.15 -4.90
N SER A 37 -0.31 -20.94 -4.49
CA SER A 37 0.03 -20.09 -3.35
C SER A 37 -0.34 -18.63 -3.61
N ALA A 38 -0.18 -18.18 -4.87
CA ALA A 38 -0.53 -16.84 -5.29
C ALA A 38 -2.03 -16.51 -5.11
N LEU A 39 -2.87 -17.45 -5.49
CA LEU A 39 -4.32 -17.30 -5.43
C LEU A 39 -4.81 -17.26 -3.97
N ILE A 40 -4.26 -18.12 -3.11
CA ILE A 40 -4.57 -18.13 -1.67
C ILE A 40 -4.11 -16.84 -0.99
N MET A 41 -2.89 -16.38 -1.29
CA MET A 41 -2.36 -15.15 -0.72
C MET A 41 -3.25 -13.95 -1.05
N SER A 42 -3.64 -13.77 -2.32
CA SER A 42 -4.53 -12.68 -2.74
C SER A 42 -5.92 -12.75 -2.08
N LEU A 43 -6.50 -13.95 -1.96
CA LEU A 43 -7.80 -14.16 -1.34
C LEU A 43 -7.78 -13.84 0.16
N CYS A 44 -6.77 -14.36 0.88
CA CYS A 44 -6.55 -14.07 2.28
C CYS A 44 -6.30 -12.58 2.52
N LEU A 45 -5.38 -11.96 1.77
CA LEU A 45 -5.09 -10.53 1.90
C LEU A 45 -6.32 -9.67 1.65
N THR A 46 -7.11 -9.96 0.61
CA THR A 46 -8.33 -9.19 0.30
C THR A 46 -9.34 -9.26 1.45
N SER A 47 -9.53 -10.44 2.04
CA SER A 47 -10.45 -10.63 3.18
C SER A 47 -9.95 -9.91 4.43
N VAL A 48 -8.66 -10.04 4.75
CA VAL A 48 -8.04 -9.36 5.90
C VAL A 48 -8.12 -7.85 5.73
N LEU A 49 -7.69 -7.31 4.58
CA LEU A 49 -7.75 -5.88 4.27
C LEU A 49 -9.17 -5.31 4.39
N ALA A 50 -10.19 -6.04 3.91
CA ALA A 50 -11.58 -5.61 4.06
C ALA A 50 -11.97 -5.48 5.54
N PHE A 51 -11.61 -6.45 6.37
CA PHE A 51 -11.91 -6.45 7.81
C PHE A 51 -11.10 -5.40 8.59
N SER A 52 -9.82 -5.23 8.24
CA SER A 52 -8.92 -4.21 8.79
C SER A 52 -9.48 -2.81 8.55
N ASN A 53 -9.92 -2.51 7.32
CA ASN A 53 -10.46 -1.20 6.97
C ASN A 53 -11.79 -0.89 7.68
N VAL A 54 -12.65 -1.89 7.89
CA VAL A 54 -13.89 -1.73 8.67
C VAL A 54 -13.56 -1.43 10.14
N SER A 55 -12.62 -2.17 10.73
CA SER A 55 -12.17 -1.98 12.11
C SER A 55 -11.54 -0.59 12.31
N ILE A 56 -10.69 -0.15 11.39
CA ILE A 56 -10.08 1.19 11.41
C ILE A 56 -11.16 2.27 11.32
N SER A 57 -12.18 2.08 10.47
CA SER A 57 -13.26 3.05 10.27
C SER A 57 -14.01 3.36 11.58
N LEU A 58 -14.26 2.35 12.41
CA LEU A 58 -14.94 2.48 13.70
C LEU A 58 -14.12 3.26 14.74
N ILE A 59 -12.80 3.05 14.76
CA ILE A 59 -11.89 3.59 15.79
C ILE A 59 -11.35 4.97 15.37
N ARG A 60 -11.51 5.35 14.10
CA ARG A 60 -10.98 6.57 13.47
C ARG A 60 -11.30 7.87 14.22
N LYS A 61 -12.38 7.90 15.02
CA LYS A 61 -12.85 9.10 15.74
C LYS A 61 -12.03 9.45 16.99
N HIS A 62 -11.26 8.49 17.53
CA HIS A 62 -10.44 8.68 18.74
C HIS A 62 -8.93 8.76 18.48
N LEU A 63 -8.46 8.65 17.23
CA LEU A 63 -7.02 8.55 16.93
C LEU A 63 -6.38 9.89 16.51
N PRO A 64 -5.41 10.43 17.29
CA PRO A 64 -4.55 11.52 16.86
C PRO A 64 -3.60 11.10 15.72
N ASN A 65 -3.11 12.07 14.94
CA ASN A 65 -2.43 11.86 13.65
C ASN A 65 -1.22 10.89 13.74
N SER A 66 -0.48 10.90 14.84
CA SER A 66 0.71 10.04 15.04
C SER A 66 0.41 8.54 15.10
N VAL A 67 -0.80 8.13 15.51
CA VAL A 67 -1.15 6.70 15.68
C VAL A 67 -1.70 6.09 14.38
N ARG A 68 -2.09 6.92 13.38
CA ARG A 68 -2.66 6.42 12.12
C ARG A 68 -1.69 5.58 11.29
N ILE A 69 -0.43 6.00 11.19
CA ILE A 69 0.60 5.27 10.43
C ILE A 69 0.83 3.88 11.04
N ILE A 70 0.94 3.79 12.38
CA ILE A 70 1.20 2.54 13.11
C ILE A 70 0.03 1.56 12.92
N VAL A 71 -1.20 2.06 12.97
CA VAL A 71 -2.40 1.25 12.73
C VAL A 71 -2.44 0.74 11.29
N GLN A 72 -2.00 1.51 10.30
CA GLN A 72 -1.98 1.04 8.91
C GLN A 72 -0.91 -0.02 8.61
N VAL A 73 0.18 -0.09 9.39
CA VAL A 73 1.24 -1.11 9.20
C VAL A 73 1.05 -2.34 10.07
N THR A 74 0.21 -2.29 11.10
CA THR A 74 -0.04 -3.41 12.02
C THR A 74 -1.16 -4.34 11.56
N ILE A 75 -2.07 -3.85 10.71
CA ILE A 75 -3.29 -4.55 10.30
C ILE A 75 -3.29 -4.78 8.78
#